data_AF-A0A7S0HXG0-F1
#
_entry.id   AF-A0A7S0HXG0-F1
#
_cell.length_a   1.000
_cell.length_b   1.000
_cell.length_c   1.000
_cell.angle_alpha   90.00
_cell.angle_beta   90.00
_cell.angle_gamma   90.00
#
_symmetry.space_group_name_H-M   'P 1'
#
loop_
_entity.id
_entity.type
_entity.pdbx_description
1 polymer ?
#
loop_
_entity_poly.entity_id
_entity_poly.type
_entity_poly.pdbx_seq_one_letter_code
_entity_poly.pdbx_strand_id
1 'polypeptide(L)'
;LWQVGLDYLHGTGHGVGAALNVHEGPMSISTRYHNTVGLKPGMVVSNEPGYYEEGQFGIRIENLYSIVARQTPNAFNNRTYLGFEPLTHVPIQLSLIDRPLLTPAEVLWVDDYHATVWDRVSPLLAEGCEGRRWLREATRPLEGEPALAGGGS
;
A
#
# COMPACT_ATOMS: atom_id res chain seq x y z
N LEU A 1 -6.16 -4.74 -12.76
CA LEU A 1 -7.06 -3.84 -13.51
C LEU A 1 -6.95 -4.04 -15.03
N TRP A 2 -5.83 -3.69 -15.68
CA TRP A 2 -5.72 -3.84 -17.14
C TRP A 2 -5.96 -5.26 -17.69
N GLN A 3 -5.57 -6.32 -16.97
CA GLN A 3 -5.85 -7.71 -17.37
C GLN A 3 -7.35 -8.03 -17.54
N VAL A 4 -8.22 -7.28 -16.88
CA VAL A 4 -9.69 -7.43 -16.94
C VAL A 4 -10.37 -6.21 -17.59
N GLY A 5 -9.60 -5.38 -18.31
CA GLY A 5 -10.14 -4.24 -19.07
C GLY A 5 -10.51 -3.01 -18.24
N LEU A 6 -10.06 -2.92 -16.98
CA LEU A 6 -10.33 -1.78 -16.08
C LEU A 6 -9.11 -0.87 -15.95
N ASP A 7 -9.34 0.40 -15.60
CA ASP A 7 -8.29 1.42 -15.38
C ASP A 7 -8.72 2.50 -14.37
N TYR A 8 -7.79 3.39 -14.00
CA TYR A 8 -8.06 4.59 -13.20
C TYR A 8 -7.40 5.83 -13.80
N LEU A 9 -8.15 6.93 -13.89
CA LEU A 9 -7.78 8.11 -14.67
C LEU A 9 -6.97 9.17 -13.88
N HIS A 10 -6.11 8.72 -12.97
CA HIS A 10 -5.19 9.58 -12.21
C HIS A 10 -3.78 8.97 -12.11
N GLY A 11 -2.82 9.73 -11.58
CA GLY A 11 -1.48 9.20 -11.31
C GLY A 11 -1.52 8.14 -10.21
N THR A 12 -0.60 7.17 -10.25
CA THR A 12 -0.45 6.16 -9.19
C THR A 12 0.16 6.75 -7.92
N GLY A 13 0.84 7.89 -8.01
CA GLY A 13 1.29 8.63 -6.84
C GLY A 13 2.03 9.92 -7.16
N HIS A 14 2.28 10.71 -6.13
CA HIS A 14 2.94 12.02 -6.17
C HIS A 14 3.92 12.16 -5.00
N GLY A 15 4.86 13.11 -5.08
CA GLY A 15 5.71 13.43 -3.94
C GLY A 15 4.94 14.11 -2.81
N VAL A 16 5.46 14.03 -1.59
CA VAL A 16 4.87 14.63 -0.38
C VAL A 16 5.94 15.40 0.38
N GLY A 17 5.66 16.67 0.68
CA GLY A 17 6.57 17.54 1.42
C GLY A 17 6.47 17.37 2.94
N ALA A 18 7.61 17.45 3.62
CA ALA A 18 7.66 17.37 5.09
C ALA A 18 7.13 18.67 5.72
N ALA A 19 5.91 18.64 6.28
CA ALA A 19 5.19 19.83 6.76
C ALA A 19 5.02 20.94 5.70
N LEU A 20 4.90 20.53 4.44
CA LEU A 20 4.70 21.40 3.27
C LEU A 20 3.51 20.90 2.44
N ASN A 21 3.60 20.94 1.11
CA ASN A 21 2.51 20.55 0.23
C ASN A 21 2.30 19.04 0.23
N VAL A 22 1.04 18.61 0.28
CA VAL A 22 0.67 17.19 0.14
C VAL A 22 0.96 16.68 -1.27
N HIS A 23 0.88 17.56 -2.27
CA HIS A 23 1.32 17.31 -3.64
C HIS A 23 2.61 18.10 -3.89
N GLU A 24 3.75 17.44 -3.76
CA GLU A 24 5.06 18.06 -3.92
C GLU A 24 5.82 17.43 -5.09
N GLY A 25 6.20 18.27 -6.05
CA GLY A 25 7.11 17.88 -7.12
C GLY A 25 8.59 17.92 -6.67
N PRO A 26 9.52 17.46 -7.52
CA PRO A 26 9.28 17.15 -8.92
C PRO A 26 9.03 15.66 -9.18
N MET A 27 9.11 14.76 -8.21
CA MET A 27 8.89 13.32 -8.41
C MET A 27 7.40 12.93 -8.39
N SER A 28 7.03 11.93 -9.19
CA SER A 28 5.69 11.32 -9.18
C SER A 28 5.74 9.92 -9.80
N ILE A 29 4.77 9.07 -9.47
CA ILE A 29 4.54 7.79 -10.14
C ILE A 29 3.28 7.97 -11.01
N SER A 30 3.45 8.17 -12.31
CA SER A 30 2.33 8.51 -13.19
C SER A 30 2.57 8.03 -14.62
N THR A 31 1.48 7.72 -15.32
CA THR A 31 1.46 7.52 -16.78
C THR A 31 1.70 8.81 -17.55
N ARG A 32 1.65 9.96 -16.89
CA ARG A 32 1.98 11.27 -17.48
C ARG A 32 3.47 11.35 -17.80
N TYR A 33 3.79 11.21 -19.07
CA TYR A 33 5.16 11.06 -19.60
C TYR A 33 6.05 12.30 -19.50
N HIS A 34 5.55 13.45 -19.05
CA HIS A 34 6.35 14.68 -18.97
C HIS A 34 7.27 14.73 -17.75
N ASN A 35 7.03 13.91 -16.74
CA ASN A 35 7.90 13.84 -15.57
C ASN A 35 8.96 12.74 -15.74
N THR A 36 10.21 13.15 -15.94
CA THR A 36 11.35 12.24 -16.11
C THR A 36 12.25 12.17 -14.88
N VAL A 37 11.80 12.67 -13.72
CA VAL A 37 12.60 12.65 -12.49
C VAL A 37 12.65 11.24 -11.92
N GLY A 38 13.85 10.65 -11.91
CA GLY A 38 14.11 9.37 -11.26
C GLY A 38 13.99 9.45 -9.74
N LEU A 39 13.40 8.41 -9.13
CA LEU A 39 13.31 8.26 -7.68
C LEU A 39 14.70 8.10 -7.06
N LYS A 40 14.89 8.69 -5.88
CA LYS A 40 16.14 8.67 -5.11
C LYS A 40 15.87 8.38 -3.65
N PRO A 41 16.81 7.75 -2.92
CA PRO A 41 16.70 7.56 -1.48
C PRO A 41 16.35 8.87 -0.75
N GLY A 42 15.45 8.79 0.23
CA GLY A 42 14.97 9.93 1.02
C GLY A 42 13.79 10.70 0.41
N MET A 43 13.42 10.43 -0.84
CA MET A 43 12.15 10.94 -1.39
C MET A 43 10.97 10.24 -0.72
N VAL A 44 9.87 10.96 -0.51
CA VAL A 44 8.60 10.41 -0.06
C VAL A 44 7.56 10.54 -1.16
N VAL A 45 6.84 9.46 -1.45
CA VAL A 45 5.80 9.40 -2.47
C VAL A 45 4.55 8.68 -1.97
N SER A 46 3.37 9.05 -2.47
CA SER A 46 2.17 8.23 -2.35
C SER A 46 2.24 7.02 -3.31
N ASN A 47 1.49 5.98 -2.98
CA ASN A 47 1.15 4.85 -3.83
C ASN A 47 -0.34 4.57 -3.63
N GLU A 48 -1.15 4.92 -4.62
CA GLU A 48 -2.58 5.12 -4.47
C GLU A 48 -3.40 4.61 -5.67
N PRO A 49 -3.20 3.36 -6.14
CA PRO A 49 -4.05 2.82 -7.20
C PRO A 49 -5.52 2.81 -6.78
N GLY A 50 -6.42 2.99 -7.76
CA GLY A 50 -7.85 3.01 -7.52
C GLY A 50 -8.67 2.39 -8.64
N TYR A 51 -9.98 2.33 -8.42
CA TYR A 51 -10.99 1.99 -9.42
C TYR A 51 -12.30 2.68 -9.04
N TYR A 52 -13.04 3.18 -10.03
CA TYR A 52 -14.29 3.92 -9.79
C TYR A 52 -15.33 3.47 -10.80
N GLU A 53 -16.42 2.89 -10.29
CA GLU A 53 -17.58 2.46 -11.07
C GLU A 53 -18.65 3.57 -11.02
N GLU A 54 -18.98 4.14 -12.17
CA GLU A 54 -19.86 5.30 -12.25
C GLU A 54 -21.25 5.00 -11.67
N GLY A 55 -21.72 5.86 -10.77
CA GLY A 55 -23.03 5.71 -10.12
C GLY A 55 -23.12 4.55 -9.12
N GLN A 56 -22.03 3.81 -8.86
CA GLN A 56 -22.00 2.69 -7.92
C GLN A 56 -21.04 2.97 -6.76
N PHE A 57 -19.75 2.68 -6.92
CA PHE A 57 -18.76 2.73 -5.84
C PHE A 57 -17.38 3.16 -6.33
N GLY A 58 -16.49 3.46 -5.40
CA GLY A 58 -15.09 3.75 -5.68
C GLY A 58 -14.18 3.14 -4.62
N ILE A 59 -13.00 2.70 -5.05
CA ILE A 59 -11.97 2.11 -4.20
C ILE A 59 -10.65 2.82 -4.51
N ARG A 60 -9.94 3.23 -3.47
CA ARG A 60 -8.54 3.65 -3.53
C ARG A 60 -7.83 3.14 -2.29
N ILE A 61 -6.68 2.52 -2.47
CA ILE A 61 -5.83 2.04 -1.37
C ILE A 61 -4.54 2.86 -1.45
N GLU A 62 -4.32 3.73 -0.47
CA GLU A 62 -3.26 4.72 -0.49
C GLU A 62 -2.35 4.61 0.72
N ASN A 63 -1.05 4.49 0.46
CA ASN A 63 0.02 4.55 1.45
C ASN A 63 1.09 5.56 1.03
N LEU A 64 1.74 6.19 2.02
CA LEU A 64 2.98 6.92 1.80
C LEU A 64 4.18 5.99 2.00
N TYR A 65 5.18 6.14 1.14
CA TYR A 65 6.42 5.38 1.19
C TYR A 65 7.63 6.29 1.10
N SER A 66 8.65 5.99 1.90
CA SER A 66 9.99 6.50 1.73
C SER A 66 10.75 5.63 0.74
N ILE A 67 11.49 6.25 -0.19
CA ILE A 67 12.43 5.55 -1.06
C ILE A 67 13.70 5.26 -0.26
N VAL A 68 14.12 4.00 -0.25
CA VAL A 68 15.31 3.54 0.47
C VAL A 68 16.22 2.72 -0.44
N ALA A 69 17.51 2.71 -0.14
CA ALA A 69 18.42 1.73 -0.73
C ALA A 69 18.06 0.32 -0.22
N ARG A 70 18.06 -0.67 -1.11
CA ARG A 70 17.83 -2.07 -0.78
C ARG A 70 19.05 -2.90 -1.11
N GLN A 71 19.44 -3.73 -0.14
CA GLN A 71 20.44 -4.75 -0.36
C GLN A 71 19.82 -5.90 -1.15
N THR A 72 20.47 -6.26 -2.25
CA THR A 72 20.12 -7.42 -3.07
C THR A 72 21.20 -8.51 -2.93
N PRO A 73 20.89 -9.78 -3.24
CA PRO A 73 21.89 -10.85 -3.20
C PRO A 73 23.10 -10.60 -4.11
N ASN A 74 22.91 -9.83 -5.17
CA ASN A 74 23.94 -9.45 -6.14
C ASN A 74 23.88 -7.95 -6.44
N ALA A 75 25.01 -7.35 -6.83
CA ALA A 75 25.09 -5.96 -7.28
C ALA A 75 25.69 -5.90 -8.70
N PHE A 76 24.83 -5.88 -9.72
CA PHE A 76 25.27 -5.78 -11.11
C PHE A 76 25.86 -4.39 -11.41
N ASN A 77 27.09 -4.33 -11.90
CA ASN A 77 27.82 -3.08 -12.18
C ASN A 77 27.88 -2.11 -10.99
N ASN A 78 27.99 -2.63 -9.77
CA ASN A 78 27.99 -1.85 -8.51
C ASN A 78 26.76 -0.91 -8.37
N ARG A 79 25.63 -1.25 -9.01
CA ARG A 79 24.41 -0.47 -8.90
C ARG A 79 23.69 -0.79 -7.59
N THR A 80 23.24 0.28 -6.93
CA THR A 80 22.32 0.18 -5.79
C THR A 80 20.90 0.00 -6.30
N TYR A 81 20.19 -0.99 -5.75
CA TYR A 81 18.76 -1.16 -5.98
C TYR A 81 17.98 -0.35 -4.96
N LEU A 82 16.80 0.11 -5.36
CA LEU A 82 15.90 0.88 -4.50
C LEU A 82 14.72 0.00 -4.08
N GLY A 83 14.07 0.40 -3.00
CA GLY A 83 12.77 -0.13 -2.60
C GLY A 83 12.03 0.87 -1.74
N PHE A 84 10.92 0.41 -1.18
CA PHE A 84 10.02 1.24 -0.40
C PHE A 84 10.04 0.84 1.08
N GLU A 85 9.88 1.83 1.94
CA GLU A 85 9.59 1.66 3.37
C GLU A 85 8.26 2.38 3.69
N PRO A 86 7.23 1.68 4.20
CA PRO A 86 5.92 2.28 4.47
C PRO A 86 6.01 3.30 5.61
N LEU A 87 5.39 4.46 5.41
CA LEU A 87 5.18 5.47 6.44
C LEU A 87 3.76 5.45 6.99
N THR A 88 2.79 5.01 6.18
CA THR A 88 1.43 4.78 6.62
C THR A 88 1.34 3.46 7.39
N HIS A 89 0.73 3.50 8.58
CA HIS A 89 0.47 2.32 9.40
C HIS A 89 -1.02 2.22 9.74
N VAL A 90 -1.83 1.88 8.73
CA VAL A 90 -3.27 1.66 8.84
C VAL A 90 -3.62 0.31 8.21
N PRO A 91 -4.42 -0.56 8.86
CA PRO A 91 -4.77 -1.85 8.28
C PRO A 91 -5.55 -1.70 6.97
N ILE A 92 -5.32 -2.63 6.04
CA ILE A 92 -6.15 -2.77 4.84
C ILE A 92 -7.40 -3.57 5.24
N GLN A 93 -8.59 -3.15 4.79
CA GLN A 93 -9.84 -3.78 5.19
C GLN A 93 -9.96 -5.21 4.64
N LEU A 94 -9.88 -6.20 5.53
CA LEU A 94 -9.79 -7.62 5.18
C LEU A 94 -11.05 -8.14 4.48
N SER A 95 -12.23 -7.64 4.85
CA SER A 95 -13.51 -8.07 4.24
C SER A 95 -13.68 -7.65 2.77
N LEU A 96 -12.81 -6.78 2.26
CA LEU A 96 -12.80 -6.35 0.85
C LEU A 96 -11.72 -7.03 0.02
N ILE A 97 -10.97 -7.98 0.59
CA ILE A 97 -9.93 -8.74 -0.10
C ILE A 97 -10.54 -10.05 -0.62
N ASP A 98 -10.56 -10.20 -1.94
CA ASP A 98 -10.86 -11.49 -2.58
C ASP A 98 -9.62 -12.38 -2.57
N ARG A 99 -9.46 -13.17 -1.51
CA ARG A 99 -8.27 -14.01 -1.25
C ARG A 99 -7.87 -14.92 -2.44
N PRO A 100 -8.79 -15.58 -3.17
CA PRO A 100 -8.48 -16.29 -4.41
C PRO A 100 -7.70 -15.51 -5.49
N LEU A 101 -7.81 -14.17 -5.51
CA LEU A 101 -7.06 -13.34 -6.46
C LEU A 101 -5.62 -13.06 -6.02
N LEU A 102 -5.27 -13.33 -4.75
CA LEU A 102 -3.93 -13.11 -4.22
C LEU A 102 -3.04 -14.33 -4.45
N THR A 103 -1.82 -14.07 -4.87
CA THR A 103 -0.73 -15.04 -4.82
C THR A 103 -0.29 -15.31 -3.37
N PRO A 104 0.39 -16.43 -3.08
CA PRO A 104 0.94 -16.68 -1.75
C PRO A 104 1.86 -15.57 -1.24
N ALA A 105 2.64 -14.94 -2.13
CA ALA A 105 3.52 -13.83 -1.77
C ALA A 105 2.73 -12.57 -1.38
N GLU A 106 1.59 -12.30 -2.02
CA GLU A 106 0.72 -11.17 -1.68
C GLU A 106 -0.04 -11.39 -0.37
N VAL A 107 -0.47 -12.62 -0.08
CA VAL A 107 -1.03 -13.00 1.23
C VAL A 107 -0.03 -12.72 2.33
N LEU A 108 1.21 -13.22 2.18
CA LEU A 108 2.29 -12.96 3.14
C LEU A 108 2.58 -11.47 3.28
N TRP A 109 2.56 -10.71 2.18
CA TRP A 109 2.77 -9.27 2.22
C TRP A 109 1.71 -8.54 3.05
N VAL A 110 0.42 -8.90 2.92
CA VAL A 110 -0.67 -8.32 3.72
C VAL A 110 -0.47 -8.65 5.20
N ASP A 111 -0.16 -9.91 5.51
CA ASP A 111 0.04 -10.37 6.89
C ASP A 111 1.24 -9.69 7.55
N ASP A 112 2.38 -9.58 6.85
CA ASP A 112 3.58 -8.87 7.32
C ASP A 112 3.31 -7.36 7.52
N TYR A 113 2.56 -6.75 6.60
CA TYR A 113 2.16 -5.34 6.73
C TYR A 113 1.25 -5.14 7.95
N HIS A 114 0.25 -6.01 8.15
CA HIS A 114 -0.68 -5.94 9.29
C HIS A 114 0.03 -6.18 10.63
N ALA A 115 0.97 -7.13 10.69
CA ALA A 115 1.82 -7.33 11.85
C ALA A 115 2.63 -6.06 12.17
N THR A 116 3.23 -5.44 11.14
CA THR A 116 3.94 -4.16 11.30
C THR A 116 3.02 -3.05 11.83
N VAL A 117 1.79 -2.95 11.30
CA VAL A 117 0.80 -1.98 11.78
C VAL A 117 0.46 -2.22 13.27
N TRP A 118 0.21 -3.47 13.66
CA TRP A 118 -0.04 -3.83 15.05
C TRP A 118 1.13 -3.42 15.96
N ASP A 119 2.36 -3.76 15.59
CA ASP A 119 3.55 -3.48 16.40
C ASP A 119 3.82 -1.98 16.56
N ARG A 120 3.55 -1.19 15.51
CA ARG A 120 3.76 0.26 15.52
C ARG A 120 2.65 1.03 16.26
N VAL A 121 1.40 0.62 16.09
CA VAL A 121 0.24 1.39 16.55
C VAL A 121 -0.28 0.91 17.90
N SER A 122 -0.27 -0.40 18.18
CA SER A 122 -0.83 -0.92 19.43
C SER A 122 -0.20 -0.34 20.71
N PRO A 123 1.12 -0.05 20.79
CA PRO A 123 1.71 0.55 21.98
C PRO A 123 1.26 1.99 22.25
N LEU A 124 0.73 2.68 21.23
CA LEU A 124 0.20 4.04 21.34
C LEU A 124 -1.24 4.06 21.88
N LEU A 125 -1.88 2.89 21.97
CA LEU A 125 -3.24 2.74 22.44
C LEU A 125 -3.26 2.14 23.85
N ALA A 126 -4.04 2.76 24.73
CA ALA A 126 -4.24 2.27 26.09
C ALA A 126 -4.67 0.80 26.09
N GLU A 127 -4.13 0.04 27.04
CA GLU A 127 -4.48 -1.36 27.20
C GLU A 127 -5.98 -1.51 27.46
N GLY A 128 -6.61 -2.50 26.80
CA GLY A 128 -8.04 -2.75 26.93
C GLY A 128 -8.96 -1.67 26.33
N CYS A 129 -8.46 -0.68 25.60
CA CYS A 129 -9.33 0.26 24.90
C CYS A 129 -9.99 -0.38 23.66
N GLU A 130 -11.11 0.18 23.23
CA GLU A 130 -11.84 -0.29 22.04
C GLU A 130 -10.98 -0.22 20.78
N GLY A 131 -10.25 0.87 20.58
CA GLY A 131 -9.37 1.04 19.42
C GLY A 131 -8.29 -0.04 19.33
N ARG A 132 -7.74 -0.49 20.47
CA ARG A 132 -6.72 -1.55 20.49
C ARG A 132 -7.32 -2.92 20.21
N ARG A 133 -8.54 -3.19 20.69
CA ARG A 133 -9.28 -4.41 20.33
C ARG A 133 -9.62 -4.44 18.85
N TRP A 134 -10.13 -3.33 18.32
CA TRP A 134 -10.40 -3.18 16.89
C TRP A 134 -9.14 -3.39 16.06
N LEU A 135 -8.02 -2.77 16.45
CA LEU A 135 -6.76 -2.90 15.74
C LEU A 135 -6.31 -4.37 15.66
N ARG A 136 -6.44 -5.13 16.76
CA ARG A 136 -6.08 -6.56 16.81
C ARG A 136 -6.84 -7.36 15.76
N GLU A 137 -8.14 -7.11 15.67
CA GLU A 137 -9.03 -7.78 14.70
C GLU A 137 -8.73 -7.32 13.27
N ALA A 138 -8.57 -6.02 13.06
CA ALA A 138 -8.28 -5.45 11.75
C ALA A 138 -6.89 -5.84 11.20
N THR A 139 -5.97 -6.26 12.06
CA THR A 139 -4.61 -6.73 11.70
C THR A 139 -4.44 -8.25 11.81
N ARG A 140 -5.52 -9.03 11.84
CA ARG A 140 -5.40 -10.49 11.92
C ARG A 140 -4.84 -11.05 10.60
N PRO A 141 -4.11 -12.18 10.62
CA PRO A 141 -3.63 -12.82 9.39
C PRO A 141 -4.77 -13.30 8.48
N LEU A 142 -4.54 -13.26 7.18
CA LEU A 142 -5.42 -13.83 6.15
C LEU A 142 -5.39 -15.36 6.16
N GLU A 143 -4.29 -15.99 6.60
CA GLU A 143 -4.11 -17.44 6.52
C GLU A 143 -5.17 -18.28 7.28
N GLY A 144 -5.95 -17.66 8.17
CA GLY A 144 -7.01 -18.32 8.95
C GLY A 144 -8.45 -18.21 8.44
N GLU A 145 -8.74 -17.41 7.40
CA GLU A 145 -10.12 -17.19 6.96
C GLU A 145 -10.59 -18.15 5.87
N PRO A 146 -11.80 -18.75 6.00
CA PRO A 146 -12.42 -19.45 4.89
C PRO A 146 -12.65 -18.47 3.73
N ALA A 147 -12.36 -18.90 2.50
CA ALA A 147 -12.62 -18.09 1.31
C ALA A 147 -14.07 -17.59 1.33
N LEU A 148 -14.29 -16.30 1.07
CA LEU A 148 -15.64 -15.76 0.92
C LEU A 148 -16.37 -16.59 -0.13
N ALA A 149 -17.43 -17.28 0.30
CA ALA A 149 -18.29 -18.01 -0.63
C ALA A 149 -18.83 -16.99 -1.64
N GLY A 150 -18.39 -17.13 -2.90
CA GLY A 150 -18.68 -16.18 -3.97
C GLY A 150 -20.16 -15.80 -3.99
N GLY A 151 -20.44 -14.54 -3.68
CA GLY A 151 -21.73 -13.91 -3.90
C GLY A 151 -21.91 -13.70 -5.39
N GLY A 152 -22.52 -14.68 -6.06
CA GLY A 152 -22.94 -14.55 -7.43
C GLY A 152 -24.05 -13.52 -7.57
N SER A 153 -23.91 -12.67 -8.59
CA SER A 153 -24.95 -12.31 -9.55
C SER A 153 -24.28 -11.85 -10.84
#